data_AF-A0A6N6KT14-F1
#
_entry.id   AF-A0A6N6KT14-F1
#
_cell.length_a   1.000
_cell.length_b   1.000
_cell.length_c   1.000
_cell.angle_alpha   90.00
_cell.angle_beta   90.00
_cell.angle_gamma   90.00
#
_symmetry.space_group_name_H-M   'P 1'
#
loop_
_entity.id
_entity.type
_entity.pdbx_description
1 polymer ?
#
loop_
_entity_poly.entity_id
_entity_poly.type
_entity_poly.pdbx_seq_one_letter_code
_entity_poly.pdbx_strand_id
1 'polypeptide(L)'
;MIKSSSVHILSPEFKAYLAISTNPKLFKMDCPRCKNPLSTTLHNEVNTVLEIDLCNNCGGIWFDKGELARIDKIIEPQFIEIRKIPRQRDQLEALHCPSCEDHPMMDKAEHPRDRKVILDYCETCKGIWLDKGELEAIQKENWLITVGNMFNWLING
;
A
#
# COMPACT_ATOMS: atom_id res chain seq x y z
N MET A 1 7.85 -37.98 11.94
CA MET A 1 7.90 -38.06 10.46
C MET A 1 6.69 -37.30 9.93
N ILE A 2 6.78 -35.98 9.76
CA ILE A 2 7.01 -35.21 8.51
C ILE A 2 5.86 -35.31 7.48
N LYS A 3 5.11 -34.21 7.43
CA LYS A 3 4.53 -33.41 6.32
C LYS A 3 3.75 -34.09 5.20
N SER A 4 2.56 -33.54 4.96
CA SER A 4 2.26 -32.96 3.64
C SER A 4 1.21 -31.86 3.79
N SER A 5 1.64 -30.62 3.54
CA SER A 5 0.81 -29.43 3.50
C SER A 5 0.05 -29.38 2.17
N SER A 6 -1.26 -29.17 2.24
CA SER A 6 -2.13 -28.98 1.09
C SER A 6 -1.71 -27.74 0.29
N VAL A 7 -1.15 -27.96 -0.89
CA VAL A 7 -0.89 -26.91 -1.89
C VAL A 7 -2.21 -26.61 -2.58
N HIS A 8 -2.78 -25.44 -2.33
CA HIS A 8 -3.97 -24.95 -3.03
C HIS A 8 -3.60 -24.68 -4.51
N ILE A 9 -4.21 -25.45 -5.40
CA ILE A 9 -4.08 -25.28 -6.85
C ILE A 9 -4.83 -24.01 -7.24
N LEU A 10 -4.09 -22.97 -7.61
CA LEU A 10 -4.66 -21.70 -8.09
C LEU A 10 -5.46 -21.92 -9.38
N SER A 11 -6.65 -21.33 -9.47
CA SER A 11 -7.54 -21.49 -10.61
C SER A 11 -6.93 -20.92 -11.91
N PRO A 12 -7.33 -21.42 -13.09
CA PRO A 12 -6.84 -20.91 -14.38
C PRO A 12 -7.08 -19.39 -14.57
N GLU A 13 -8.18 -18.88 -14.01
CA GLU A 13 -8.51 -17.45 -13.99
C GLU A 13 -7.50 -16.65 -13.17
N PHE A 14 -7.03 -17.22 -12.05
CA PHE A 14 -6.00 -16.63 -11.21
C PHE A 14 -4.63 -16.59 -11.90
N LYS A 15 -4.29 -17.63 -12.68
CA LYS A 15 -3.09 -17.62 -13.53
C LYS A 15 -3.17 -16.61 -14.66
N ALA A 16 -4.35 -16.44 -15.25
CA ALA A 16 -4.59 -15.42 -16.28
C ALA A 16 -4.49 -14.00 -15.70
N TYR A 17 -5.01 -13.78 -14.49
CA TYR A 17 -4.86 -12.52 -13.77
C TYR A 17 -3.38 -12.17 -13.50
N LEU A 18 -2.55 -13.15 -13.08
CA LEU A 18 -1.10 -12.96 -12.95
C LEU A 18 -0.41 -12.65 -14.30
N ALA A 19 -0.95 -13.16 -15.42
CA ALA A 19 -0.41 -12.94 -16.76
C ALA A 19 -0.84 -11.61 -17.41
N ILE A 20 -1.86 -10.92 -16.88
CA ILE A 20 -2.43 -9.68 -17.44
C ILE A 20 -1.91 -8.41 -16.73
N SER A 21 -1.09 -8.55 -15.67
CA SER A 21 -0.35 -7.41 -15.10
C SER A 21 0.76 -6.96 -16.07
N THR A 22 0.37 -6.22 -17.12
CA THR A 22 1.27 -5.70 -18.15
C THR A 22 2.03 -4.48 -17.65
N ASN A 23 2.97 -4.70 -16.74
CA ASN A 23 4.22 -3.96 -16.77
C ASN A 23 5.32 -4.92 -16.29
N PRO A 24 6.12 -5.52 -17.19
CA PRO A 24 7.20 -6.38 -16.73
C PRO A 24 8.19 -5.50 -15.95
N LYS A 25 8.17 -5.61 -14.61
CA LYS A 25 9.21 -5.11 -13.71
C LYS A 25 10.52 -5.82 -14.08
N LEU A 26 11.17 -5.37 -15.15
CA LEU A 26 12.42 -5.92 -15.66
C LEU A 26 13.64 -5.35 -14.91
N PHE A 27 13.43 -4.36 -14.04
CA PHE A 27 14.47 -3.72 -13.26
C PHE A 27 14.33 -4.01 -11.77
N LYS A 28 15.43 -4.48 -11.18
CA LYS A 28 15.58 -4.61 -9.74
C LYS A 28 15.51 -3.21 -9.12
N MET A 29 14.47 -2.96 -8.33
CA MET A 29 14.25 -1.68 -7.67
C MET A 29 14.96 -1.63 -6.32
N ASP A 30 15.60 -0.51 -6.01
CA ASP A 30 16.16 -0.23 -4.68
C ASP A 30 15.23 0.70 -3.89
N CYS A 31 15.11 0.43 -2.60
CA CYS A 31 14.29 1.20 -1.68
C CYS A 31 14.68 2.69 -1.69
N PRO A 32 13.75 3.62 -1.93
CA PRO A 32 14.09 5.03 -2.01
C PRO A 32 14.59 5.60 -0.67
N ARG A 33 14.13 5.05 0.48
CA ARG A 33 14.55 5.43 1.84
C ARG A 33 15.93 4.91 2.24
N CYS A 34 16.19 3.62 2.05
CA CYS A 34 17.39 2.97 2.62
C CYS A 34 18.29 2.27 1.59
N LYS A 35 17.98 2.39 0.30
CA LYS A 35 18.74 1.86 -0.85
C LYS A 35 18.95 0.34 -0.86
N ASN A 36 18.26 -0.40 0.01
CA ASN A 36 18.25 -1.86 -0.01
C ASN A 36 17.29 -2.37 -1.09
N PRO A 37 17.56 -3.51 -1.74
CA PRO A 37 16.69 -4.07 -2.75
C PRO A 37 15.26 -4.29 -2.24
N LEU A 38 14.27 -3.94 -3.08
CA LEU A 38 12.89 -4.32 -2.84
C LEU A 38 12.67 -5.78 -3.21
N SER A 39 11.75 -6.43 -2.48
CA SER A 39 11.34 -7.81 -2.73
C SER A 39 9.88 -7.84 -3.13
N THR A 40 9.61 -8.33 -4.32
CA THR A 40 8.26 -8.55 -4.82
C THR A 40 7.54 -9.62 -3.99
N THR A 41 6.38 -9.28 -3.45
CA THR A 41 5.55 -10.18 -2.64
C THR A 41 4.10 -10.14 -3.10
N LEU A 42 3.42 -11.27 -2.97
CA LEU A 42 1.99 -11.35 -3.20
C LEU A 42 1.25 -10.98 -1.91
N HIS A 43 0.52 -9.88 -1.95
CA HIS A 43 -0.40 -9.47 -0.90
C HIS A 43 -1.78 -10.05 -1.20
N ASN A 44 -2.22 -10.98 -0.36
CA ASN A 44 -3.51 -11.66 -0.52
C ASN A 44 -4.57 -10.94 0.31
N GLU A 45 -5.61 -10.46 -0.37
CA GLU A 45 -6.84 -9.96 0.24
C GLU A 45 -8.02 -10.87 -0.14
N VAL A 46 -9.13 -10.75 0.60
CA VAL A 46 -10.31 -11.65 0.52
C VAL A 46 -10.76 -11.95 -0.93
N ASN A 47 -10.66 -10.97 -1.83
CA ASN A 47 -11.11 -11.09 -3.23
C ASN A 47 -10.06 -10.63 -4.26
N THR A 48 -8.82 -10.35 -3.86
CA THR A 48 -7.79 -9.87 -4.80
C THR A 48 -6.41 -10.29 -4.34
N VAL A 49 -5.54 -10.61 -5.29
CA VAL A 49 -4.11 -10.80 -5.03
C VAL A 49 -3.36 -9.71 -5.77
N LEU A 50 -2.49 -9.02 -5.04
CA LEU A 50 -1.73 -7.88 -5.52
C LEU A 50 -0.25 -8.18 -5.45
N GLU A 51 0.51 -7.77 -6.46
CA GLU A 51 1.96 -7.88 -6.45
C GLU A 51 2.55 -6.56 -5.98
N ILE A 52 3.10 -6.51 -4.78
CA ILE A 52 3.69 -5.28 -4.20
C ILE A 52 5.20 -5.47 -4.00
N ASP A 53 5.96 -4.39 -3.97
CA ASP A 53 7.39 -4.48 -3.66
C ASP A 53 7.70 -3.94 -2.26
N LEU A 54 8.14 -4.85 -1.39
CA LEU A 54 8.40 -4.58 0.02
C LEU A 54 9.89 -4.40 0.27
N CYS A 55 10.25 -3.36 1.04
CA CYS A 55 11.58 -3.25 1.61
C CYS A 55 11.68 -4.03 2.92
N ASN A 56 12.42 -5.13 2.94
CA ASN A 56 12.63 -5.94 4.15
C ASN A 56 13.47 -5.24 5.24
N ASN A 57 14.13 -4.13 4.93
CA ASN A 57 14.96 -3.38 5.89
C ASN A 57 14.15 -2.30 6.63
N CYS A 58 13.50 -1.39 5.89
CA CYS A 58 12.75 -0.29 6.50
C CYS A 58 11.25 -0.54 6.63
N GLY A 59 10.70 -1.52 5.90
CA GLY A 59 9.27 -1.84 5.89
C GLY A 59 8.40 -0.96 4.98
N GLY A 60 9.00 -0.10 4.15
CA GLY A 60 8.26 0.66 3.15
C GLY A 60 7.86 -0.18 1.94
N ILE A 61 6.80 0.25 1.25
CA ILE A 61 6.09 -0.52 0.23
C ILE A 61 5.92 0.34 -1.02
N TRP A 62 6.24 -0.23 -2.18
CA TRP A 62 5.93 0.34 -3.47
C TRP A 62 4.68 -0.32 -4.07
N PHE A 63 3.81 0.52 -4.62
CA PHE A 63 2.61 0.16 -5.36
C PHE A 63 2.71 0.71 -6.78
N ASP A 64 2.50 -0.12 -7.78
CA ASP A 64 2.36 0.37 -9.14
C ASP A 64 1.03 1.10 -9.35
N LYS A 65 0.89 1.67 -10.55
CA LYS A 65 -0.30 2.39 -10.96
C LYS A 65 -1.58 1.60 -10.68
N GLY A 66 -2.41 2.17 -9.80
CA GLY A 66 -3.75 1.63 -9.49
C GLY A 66 -3.76 0.48 -8.49
N GLU A 67 -2.61 0.01 -8.01
CA GLU A 67 -2.52 -1.11 -7.07
C GLU A 67 -3.05 -0.74 -5.68
N LEU A 68 -2.61 0.39 -5.13
CA LEU A 68 -3.07 0.87 -3.82
C LEU A 68 -4.61 1.01 -3.76
N ALA A 69 -5.21 1.56 -4.83
CA ALA A 69 -6.66 1.78 -4.91
C ALA A 69 -7.51 0.50 -4.83
N ARG A 70 -6.90 -0.67 -5.04
CA ARG A 70 -7.58 -1.98 -4.97
C ARG A 70 -7.65 -2.53 -3.55
N ILE A 71 -6.74 -2.11 -2.68
CA ILE A 71 -6.64 -2.59 -1.29
C ILE A 71 -6.98 -1.51 -0.25
N ASP A 72 -7.08 -0.25 -0.69
CA ASP A 72 -7.50 0.90 0.13
C ASP A 72 -8.91 0.71 0.72
N LYS A 73 -9.79 -0.05 0.07
CA LYS A 73 -11.22 -0.13 0.42
C LYS A 73 -11.53 -0.94 1.68
N ILE A 74 -10.57 -1.65 2.25
CA ILE A 74 -10.80 -2.51 3.41
C ILE A 74 -10.60 -1.69 4.68
N ILE A 75 -11.58 -1.81 5.55
CA ILE A 75 -11.76 -0.99 6.72
C ILE A 75 -11.95 -1.93 7.90
N GLU A 76 -10.95 -1.97 8.78
CA GLU A 76 -11.08 -2.69 10.05
C GLU A 76 -11.39 -1.71 11.19
N PRO A 77 -12.55 -1.82 11.86
CA PRO A 77 -12.85 -0.99 13.00
C PRO A 77 -11.93 -1.35 14.18
N GLN A 78 -11.15 -0.38 14.69
CA GLN A 78 -10.36 -0.57 15.92
C GLN A 78 -10.93 0.24 17.09
N PHE A 79 -11.05 -0.40 18.26
CA PHE A 79 -11.53 0.23 19.50
C PHE A 79 -10.49 1.16 20.17
N ILE A 80 -9.21 1.03 19.80
CA ILE A 80 -8.08 1.83 20.31
C ILE A 80 -7.14 2.14 19.14
N GLU A 81 -6.94 3.41 18.81
CA GLU A 81 -6.02 3.83 17.74
C GLU A 81 -4.58 3.98 18.22
N ILE A 82 -3.83 2.87 18.29
CA ILE A 82 -2.36 2.96 18.31
C ILE A 82 -1.89 2.92 16.84
N ARG A 83 -1.95 4.07 16.17
CA ARG A 83 -1.44 4.22 14.79
C ARG A 83 0.08 4.44 14.83
N LYS A 84 0.82 3.60 14.09
CA LYS A 84 2.29 3.69 13.96
C LYS A 84 2.67 4.42 12.67
N ILE A 85 2.25 5.68 12.54
CA ILE A 85 2.60 6.52 11.39
C ILE A 85 3.96 7.20 11.66
N PRO A 86 4.87 7.30 10.67
CA PRO A 86 6.10 8.09 10.81
C PRO A 86 5.82 9.56 11.16
N ARG A 87 6.80 10.27 11.71
CA ARG A 87 6.63 11.71 11.99
C ARG A 87 6.50 12.46 10.67
N GLN A 88 5.69 13.51 10.62
CA GLN A 88 5.45 14.29 9.40
C GLN A 88 6.74 14.75 8.71
N ARG A 89 7.74 15.20 9.48
CA ARG A 89 9.06 15.60 8.95
C ARG A 89 9.77 14.47 8.19
N ASP A 90 9.60 13.22 8.63
CA ASP A 90 10.23 12.04 8.04
C ASP A 90 9.48 11.67 6.73
N GLN A 91 8.14 11.79 6.73
CA GLN A 91 7.31 11.59 5.54
C GLN A 91 7.58 12.63 4.44
N LEU A 92 7.93 13.87 4.81
CA LEU A 92 8.19 14.97 3.85
C LEU A 92 9.59 14.95 3.23
N GLU A 93 10.51 14.08 3.67
CA GLU A 93 11.81 13.95 3.03
C GLU A 93 11.64 13.51 1.57
N ALA A 94 12.28 14.23 0.65
CA ALA A 94 12.18 14.02 -0.79
C ALA A 94 12.71 12.64 -1.20
N LEU A 95 11.93 11.92 -2.00
CA LEU A 95 12.26 10.59 -2.50
C LEU A 95 12.26 10.59 -4.03
N HIS A 96 13.14 9.76 -4.60
CA HIS A 96 13.16 9.47 -6.03
C HIS A 96 12.38 8.19 -6.32
N CYS A 97 11.66 8.16 -7.45
CA CYS A 97 10.90 7.01 -7.89
C CYS A 97 11.83 5.79 -8.07
N PRO A 98 11.56 4.66 -7.41
CA PRO A 98 12.38 3.45 -7.57
C PRO A 98 12.09 2.68 -8.87
N SER A 99 10.94 2.94 -9.51
CA SER A 99 10.45 2.19 -10.68
C SER A 99 10.84 2.79 -12.03
N CYS A 100 10.96 4.11 -12.12
CA CYS A 100 11.35 4.81 -13.34
C CYS A 100 12.88 4.79 -13.53
N GLU A 101 13.32 4.62 -14.77
CA GLU A 101 14.75 4.59 -15.13
C GLU A 101 15.48 5.91 -14.80
N ASP A 102 14.81 7.05 -14.97
CA ASP A 102 15.34 8.39 -14.72
C ASP A 102 15.21 8.83 -13.25
N HIS A 103 14.64 7.99 -12.38
CA HIS A 103 14.46 8.24 -10.94
C HIS A 103 13.95 9.67 -10.61
N PRO A 104 12.84 10.14 -11.22
CA PRO A 104 12.30 11.47 -10.97
C PRO A 104 11.91 11.61 -9.50
N MET A 105 11.97 12.84 -9.00
CA MET A 105 11.49 13.16 -7.66
C MET A 105 9.97 12.94 -7.58
N MET A 106 9.51 12.37 -6.48
CA MET A 106 8.10 12.10 -6.23
C MET A 106 7.44 13.29 -5.52
N ASP A 107 6.18 13.54 -5.89
CA ASP A 107 5.34 14.54 -5.25
C ASP A 107 4.77 14.03 -3.93
N LYS A 108 4.51 14.95 -3.02
CA LYS A 108 3.87 14.66 -1.73
C LYS A 108 2.37 14.94 -1.82
N ALA A 109 1.55 13.97 -1.43
CA ALA A 109 0.10 14.11 -1.40
C ALA A 109 -0.48 13.59 -0.07
N GLU A 110 -1.38 14.35 0.54
CA GLU A 110 -2.15 13.86 1.69
C GLU A 110 -3.11 12.75 1.25
N HIS A 111 -3.19 11.66 2.01
CA HIS A 111 -4.19 10.63 1.75
C HIS A 111 -5.61 11.17 2.03
N PRO A 112 -6.60 11.00 1.13
CA PRO A 112 -7.93 11.59 1.27
C PRO A 112 -8.69 11.18 2.54
N ARG A 113 -8.46 9.96 3.04
CA ARG A 113 -9.15 9.41 4.22
C ARG A 113 -8.40 9.64 5.54
N ASP A 114 -7.09 9.88 5.47
CA ASP A 114 -6.28 10.21 6.65
C ASP A 114 -5.17 11.19 6.26
N ARG A 115 -5.42 12.49 6.49
CA ARG A 115 -4.48 13.57 6.17
C ARG A 115 -3.16 13.50 6.93
N LYS A 116 -3.03 12.62 7.94
CA LYS A 116 -1.77 12.38 8.65
C LYS A 116 -0.82 11.48 7.88
N VAL A 117 -1.30 10.82 6.84
CA VAL A 117 -0.52 9.98 5.93
C VAL A 117 -0.20 10.79 4.68
N ILE A 118 1.09 10.98 4.41
CA ILE A 118 1.63 11.69 3.25
C ILE A 118 2.21 10.65 2.31
N LEU A 119 1.57 10.49 1.17
CA LEU A 119 1.99 9.59 0.11
C LEU A 119 3.10 10.24 -0.72
N ASP A 120 4.00 9.39 -1.22
CA ASP A 120 4.98 9.71 -2.24
C ASP A 120 4.47 9.22 -3.60
N TYR A 121 4.19 10.13 -4.53
CA TYR A 121 3.57 9.83 -5.82
C TYR A 121 4.50 10.18 -6.99
N CYS A 122 4.71 9.23 -7.90
CA CYS A 122 5.46 9.50 -9.12
C CYS A 122 4.53 9.95 -10.25
N GLU A 123 4.72 11.16 -10.78
CA GLU A 123 3.91 11.64 -11.90
C GLU A 123 4.18 10.89 -13.22
N THR A 124 5.37 10.30 -13.39
CA THR A 124 5.76 9.59 -14.62
C THR A 124 5.06 8.24 -14.73
N CYS A 125 5.33 7.32 -13.78
CA CYS A 125 4.77 5.96 -13.82
C CYS A 125 3.44 5.82 -13.07
N LYS A 126 3.01 6.86 -12.32
CA LYS A 126 1.78 6.85 -11.50
C LYS A 126 1.82 5.85 -10.34
N GLY A 127 3.01 5.39 -9.95
CA GLY A 127 3.24 4.55 -8.78
C GLY A 127 3.31 5.37 -7.48
N ILE A 128 3.16 4.66 -6.35
CA ILE A 128 3.04 5.24 -5.02
C ILE A 128 3.98 4.51 -4.05
N TRP A 129 4.71 5.26 -3.24
CA TRP A 129 5.45 4.75 -2.09
C TRP A 129 4.73 5.07 -0.79
N LEU A 130 4.61 4.07 0.09
CA LEU A 130 4.16 4.19 1.47
C LEU A 130 5.31 3.82 2.41
N ASP A 131 5.54 4.63 3.43
CA ASP A 131 6.43 4.30 4.51
C ASP A 131 5.79 3.27 5.46
N LYS A 132 6.63 2.64 6.29
CA LYS A 132 6.20 1.64 7.26
C LYS A 132 5.07 2.17 8.15
N GLY A 133 3.97 1.44 8.22
CA GLY A 133 2.83 1.75 9.10
C GLY A 133 1.76 2.64 8.45
N GLU A 134 2.02 3.21 7.28
CA GLU A 134 1.06 4.07 6.56
C GLU A 134 -0.07 3.26 5.94
N LEU A 135 0.22 2.10 5.36
CA LEU A 135 -0.80 1.21 4.78
C LEU A 135 -1.78 0.75 5.87
N GLU A 136 -1.27 0.34 7.03
CA GLU A 136 -2.08 -0.08 8.16
C GLU A 136 -2.89 1.10 8.72
N ALA A 137 -2.36 2.32 8.70
CA ALA A 137 -3.10 3.50 9.13
C ALA A 137 -4.26 3.84 8.17
N ILE A 138 -4.05 3.62 6.87
CA ILE A 138 -5.06 3.79 5.83
C ILE A 138 -6.17 2.74 5.93
N GLN A 139 -5.83 1.47 6.19
CA GLN A 139 -6.80 0.35 6.25
C GLN A 139 -7.57 0.24 7.58
N LYS A 140 -7.13 0.95 8.63
CA LYS A 140 -7.82 0.95 9.93
C LYS A 140 -8.80 2.11 10.03
N GLU A 141 -10.07 1.82 10.31
CA GLU A 141 -11.05 2.86 10.61
C GLU A 141 -10.96 3.34 12.05
N ASN A 142 -11.19 4.64 12.21
CA ASN A 142 -11.58 5.21 13.49
C ASN A 142 -13.11 5.09 13.63
N TRP A 143 -13.59 4.18 14.49
CA TRP A 143 -15.01 3.99 14.80
C TRP A 143 -15.76 5.31 15.13
N LEU A 144 -15.05 6.30 15.70
CA LEU A 144 -15.62 7.60 16.08
C LEU A 144 -16.15 8.41 14.88
N ILE A 145 -15.57 8.25 13.68
CA ILE A 145 -16.02 8.97 12.47
C ILE A 145 -17.26 8.27 11.90
N THR A 146 -17.30 6.94 11.91
CA THR A 146 -18.41 6.13 11.41
C THR A 146 -19.68 6.34 12.25
N VAL A 147 -19.54 6.42 13.57
CA VAL A 147 -20.66 6.75 14.47
C VAL A 147 -21.06 8.22 14.36
N GLY A 148 -20.10 9.16 14.24
CA GLY A 148 -20.40 10.57 14.08
C GLY A 148 -21.23 10.89 12.83
N ASN A 149 -20.94 10.24 11.71
CA ASN A 149 -21.73 10.37 10.48
C ASN A 149 -23.12 9.75 10.61
N MET A 150 -23.26 8.65 11.36
CA MET A 150 -24.55 8.03 11.66
C MET A 150 -25.43 8.92 12.56
N PHE A 151 -24.85 9.56 13.58
CA PHE A 151 -25.59 10.50 14.44
C PHE A 151 -25.98 11.79 13.70
N ASN A 152 -25.12 12.33 12.82
CA ASN A 152 -25.48 13.49 12.00
C ASN A 152 -26.64 13.21 11.04
N TRP A 153 -26.76 11.98 10.52
CA TRP A 153 -27.92 11.58 9.71
C TRP A 153 -29.20 11.42 10.56
N LEU A 154 -29.08 10.86 11.78
CA LEU A 154 -30.22 10.66 12.70
C LEU A 154 -30.75 11.95 13.36
N ILE A 155 -29.93 13.01 13.43
CA ILE A 155 -30.32 14.29 14.04
C ILE A 155 -30.79 15.30 12.98
N ASN A 156 -30.38 15.14 11.72
CA ASN A 156 -30.75 16.03 10.60
C ASN A 156 -31.70 15.39 9.57
N GLY A 157 -32.29 14.23 9.88
CA GLY A 157 -33.34 13.56 9.11
C GLY A 157 -34.60 13.39 9.94
#